data_AF-A0AA37W695-F1
#
_entry.id   AF-A0AA37W695-F1
#
_cell.length_a   1.000
_cell.length_b   1.000
_cell.length_c   1.000
_cell.angle_alpha   90.00
_cell.angle_beta   90.00
_cell.angle_gamma   90.00
#
_symmetry.space_group_name_H-M   'P 1'
#
loop_
_entity.id
_entity.type
_entity.pdbx_description
1 polymer ?
#
loop_
_entity_poly.entity_id
_entity_poly.type
_entity_poly.pdbx_seq_one_letter_code
_entity_poly.pdbx_strand_id
1 'polypeptide(L)' 'MDVNDLRGLATITMAVVFTGIIIWTFSSKRKKPFDEAANLPFDDEDSTPSDKKNQE' A
#
# COMPACT_ATOMS: atom_id res chain seq x y z
N MET A 1 -30.18 -21.40 19.07
CA MET A 1 -29.79 -20.86 17.75
C MET A 1 -30.42 -21.77 16.72
N ASP A 2 -31.43 -21.27 16.03
CA ASP A 2 -32.20 -22.06 15.06
C ASP A 2 -31.42 -22.22 13.75
N VAL A 3 -31.86 -23.09 12.84
CA VAL A 3 -31.20 -23.30 11.54
C VAL A 3 -31.17 -22.01 10.73
N ASN A 4 -32.17 -21.16 10.97
CA ASN A 4 -32.31 -19.85 10.36
C ASN A 4 -31.26 -18.85 10.88
N ASP A 5 -30.94 -18.90 12.18
CA ASP A 5 -29.86 -18.07 12.76
C ASP A 5 -28.49 -18.49 12.20
N LEU A 6 -28.24 -19.80 12.06
CA LEU A 6 -26.98 -20.29 11.48
C LEU A 6 -26.79 -19.82 10.04
N ARG A 7 -27.84 -19.84 9.20
CA ARG A 7 -27.77 -19.34 7.82
C ARG A 7 -27.60 -17.82 7.74
N GLY A 8 -28.33 -17.08 8.58
CA GLY A 8 -28.21 -15.64 8.66
C GLY A 8 -26.81 -15.23 9.10
N LEU A 9 -26.29 -15.86 10.15
CA LEU A 9 -24.96 -15.60 10.67
C LEU A 9 -23.87 -15.96 9.65
N ALA A 10 -23.96 -17.12 8.99
CA ALA A 10 -22.98 -17.54 7.99
C ALA A 10 -22.88 -16.54 6.82
N THR A 11 -24.01 -16.00 6.36
CA THR A 11 -24.05 -15.02 5.26
C THR A 11 -23.38 -13.71 5.67
N ILE A 12 -23.67 -13.22 6.88
CA ILE A 12 -23.07 -11.99 7.43
C ILE A 12 -21.57 -12.20 7.68
N THR A 13 -21.17 -13.32 8.28
CA THR A 13 -19.77 -13.65 8.53
C THR A 13 -18.98 -13.70 7.22
N MET A 14 -19.52 -14.32 6.16
CA MET A 14 -18.87 -14.36 4.85
C MET A 14 -18.68 -12.95 4.27
N ALA A 15 -19.70 -12.09 4.36
CA ALA A 15 -19.64 -10.72 3.87
C ALA A 15 -18.61 -9.86 4.63
N VAL A 16 -18.55 -10.00 5.96
CA VAL A 16 -17.59 -9.28 6.80
C VAL A 16 -16.16 -9.76 6.54
N VAL A 17 -15.93 -11.07 6.46
CA VAL A 17 -14.61 -11.65 6.17
C VAL A 17 -14.11 -11.18 4.80
N PHE A 18 -14.97 -11.23 3.78
CA PHE A 18 -14.62 -10.79 2.43
C PHE A 18 -14.24 -9.29 2.39
N THR A 19 -15.07 -8.45 3.02
CA THR A 19 -14.81 -7.00 3.10
C THR A 19 -13.53 -6.71 3.89
N GLY A 20 -13.29 -7.43 4.99
CA GLY A 20 -12.07 -7.31 5.79
C GLY A 20 -10.80 -7.62 4.99
N ILE A 21 -10.82 -8.66 4.16
CA ILE A 21 -9.69 -9.02 3.30
C ILE A 21 -9.44 -7.95 2.23
N ILE A 22 -10.49 -7.38 1.63
CA ILE A 22 -10.36 -6.30 0.64
C ILE A 22 -9.71 -5.07 1.28
N ILE A 23 -10.24 -4.61 2.41
CA ILE A 23 -9.71 -3.43 3.12
C ILE A 23 -8.26 -3.69 3.54
N TRP A 24 -7.95 -4.88 4.06
CA TRP A 24 -6.58 -5.25 4.45
C TRP A 24 -5.63 -5.31 3.25
N THR A 25 -6.06 -5.85 2.12
CA THR A 25 -5.26 -5.92 0.89
C THR A 25 -4.95 -4.53 0.35
N PHE A 26 -5.92 -3.61 0.38
CA PHE A 26 -5.70 -2.21 0.01
C PHE A 26 -4.89 -1.43 1.05
N SER A 27 -4.97 -1.79 2.33
CA SER A 27 -4.16 -1.21 3.41
C SER A 27 -2.72 -1.71 3.40
N SER A 28 -2.48 -2.94 2.90
CA SER A 28 -1.16 -3.49 2.61
C SER A 28 -0.56 -2.93 1.31
N LYS A 29 -1.11 -1.84 0.77
CA LYS A 29 -0.34 -0.94 -0.10
C LYS A 29 0.72 -0.26 0.76
N ARG A 30 1.84 -0.97 0.86
CA ARG A 30 3.21 -0.46 0.96
C ARG A 30 3.47 0.64 -0.09
N LYS A 31 2.82 1.80 0.04
CA LYS A 31 3.14 2.98 -0.77
C LYS A 31 4.51 3.56 -0.39
N LYS A 32 5.02 3.28 0.82
CA LYS A 32 6.30 3.82 1.28
C LYS A 32 7.55 3.31 0.53
N PRO A 33 7.77 1.99 0.32
CA PRO A 33 8.99 1.54 -0.36
C PRO A 33 8.98 1.76 -1.88
N PHE A 34 7.81 2.00 -2.49
CA PHE A 34 7.70 2.27 -3.93
C PHE A 34 7.93 3.74 -4.28
N ASP A 35 7.62 4.66 -3.37
CA ASP A 35 7.92 6.09 -3.52
C ASP A 35 9.44 6.32 -3.47
N GLU A 36 10.12 5.63 -2.55
CA GLU A 36 11.59 5.68 -2.38
C GLU A 36 12.33 4.99 -3.54
N ALA A 37 11.85 3.84 -4.04
CA ALA A 37 12.45 3.16 -5.19
C ALA A 37 12.12 3.83 -6.54
N ALA A 38 11.03 4.60 -6.64
CA ALA A 38 10.71 5.40 -7.82
C ALA A 38 11.55 6.68 -7.90
N ASN A 39 12.06 7.18 -6.76
CA ASN A 39 13.02 8.27 -6.74
C ASN A 39 14.45 7.79 -7.04
N LEU A 40 14.77 6.50 -6.90
CA LEU A 40 16.11 5.95 -7.20
C LEU A 40 16.65 6.30 -8.62
N PRO A 41 15.88 6.21 -9.72
CA PRO A 41 16.38 6.61 -11.04
C PRO A 41 16.51 8.14 -11.24
N PHE A 42 16.05 8.95 -10.27
CA PHE A 42 16.16 10.42 -10.27
C PHE A 42 17.12 10.94 -9.17
N ASP A 43 17.39 10.17 -8.12
CA ASP A 43 18.36 10.48 -7.05
C ASP A 43 19.82 10.35 -7.56
N ASP A 44 20.02 9.63 -8.66
CA ASP A 44 21.25 9.66 -9.45
C ASP A 44 21.42 10.99 -10.24
N GLU A 45 20.34 11.77 -10.44
CA GLU A 45 20.36 13.06 -11.17
C GLU A 45 20.57 14.28 -10.23
N ASP A 46 20.24 14.15 -8.94
CA ASP A 46 20.59 15.13 -7.89
C ASP A 46 22.05 15.01 -7.40
N SER A 47 22.80 14.05 -7.93
CA SER A 47 24.25 13.93 -7.76
C SER A 47 25.02 14.52 -8.96
N THR A 48 24.52 15.59 -9.59
CA THR A 48 25.32 16.33 -10.56
C THR A 48 26.41 17.13 -9.83
N PRO A 49 27.71 16.93 -10.14
CA PRO A 49 28.82 17.66 -9.51
C PRO A 49 28.99 19.05 -10.15
N SER A 50 27.89 19.79 -10.32
CA SER A 50 27.90 21.10 -11.00
C SER A 50 28.10 22.29 -10.06
N ASP A 51 28.14 22.10 -8.74
CA ASP A 51 28.33 23.19 -7.77
C ASP A 51 29.80 23.36 -7.30
N LYS A 52 30.80 23.04 -8.14
CA LYS A 52 32.22 23.30 -7.83
C LYS A 52 33.06 23.82 -8.99
N LYS A 53 32.45 24.56 -9.92
CA LYS A 53 33.23 25.31 -10.92
C LYS A 53 32.52 26.59 -11.31
N ASN A 54 32.44 27.54 -10.38
CA ASN A 54 32.23 28.98 -10.64
C ASN A 54 32.60 29.80 -9.40
N GLN A 55 33.75 29.49 -8.81
CA GLN A 55 34.52 30.40 -7.95
C GLN A 55 35.93 30.48 -8.55
N GLU A 56 36.04 31.15 -9.69
CA GLU A 56 37.24 31.85 -10.17
C GLU A 56 36.80 33.20 -10.75
#